data_AF-A0A1Q7ZX26-F1
#
_entry.id   AF-A0A1Q7ZX26-F1
#
_cell.length_a   1.000
_cell.length_b   1.000
_cell.length_c   1.000
_cell.angle_alpha   90.00
_cell.angle_beta   90.00
_cell.angle_gamma   90.00
#
_symmetry.space_group_name_H-M   'P 1'
#
loop_
_entity.id
_entity.type
_entity.pdbx_description
1 polymer ?
#
loop_
_entity_poly.entity_id
_entity_poly.type
_entity_poly.pdbx_seq_one_letter_code
_entity_poly.pdbx_strand_id
1 'polypeptide(L)'
;MGRFNSWLAVHITRAVGTMWAAYLFVLIALVSLPQALHAFVTGDTYVGISWLSQSFLQLVLLPIIIVGQNVISASQDARAEADHITLTTLHAINVQQLEMLKQQREMLQRQRAILDLLEKSNLPRKSGP
;
A
#
# COMPACT_ATOMS: atom_id res chain seq x y z
N MET A 1 -21.13 29.89 4.51
CA MET A 1 -20.11 30.11 3.46
C MET A 1 -19.01 29.03 3.40
N GLY A 2 -18.53 28.47 4.53
CA GLY A 2 -17.45 27.45 4.50
C GLY A 2 -17.78 26.13 3.79
N ARG A 3 -19.03 25.65 3.85
CA ARG A 3 -19.44 24.38 3.22
C ARG A 3 -19.35 24.40 1.70
N PHE A 4 -19.69 25.53 1.07
CA PHE A 4 -19.57 25.69 -0.39
C PHE A 4 -18.11 25.78 -0.83
N ASN A 5 -17.27 26.50 -0.08
CA ASN A 5 -15.84 26.61 -0.38
C ASN A 5 -15.12 25.25 -0.25
N SER A 6 -15.38 24.48 0.82
CA SER A 6 -14.82 23.13 0.94
C SER A 6 -15.32 22.19 -0.16
N TRP A 7 -16.61 22.26 -0.50
CA TRP A 7 -17.16 21.45 -1.59
C TRP A 7 -16.48 21.76 -2.93
N LEU A 8 -16.32 23.05 -3.25
CA LEU A 8 -15.65 23.49 -4.47
C LEU A 8 -14.17 23.10 -4.48
N ALA A 9 -13.46 23.29 -3.36
CA ALA A 9 -12.05 22.91 -3.23
C ALA A 9 -11.85 21.41 -3.45
N VAL A 10 -12.67 20.56 -2.83
CA VAL A 10 -12.60 19.11 -3.03
C VAL A 10 -12.91 18.74 -4.48
N HIS A 11 -13.88 19.39 -5.11
CA HIS A 11 -14.24 19.11 -6.50
C HIS A 11 -13.10 19.46 -7.47
N ILE A 12 -12.48 20.63 -7.30
CA ILE A 12 -11.34 21.06 -8.11
C ILE A 12 -10.15 20.13 -7.89
N THR A 13 -9.79 19.82 -6.65
CA THR A 13 -8.66 18.93 -6.35
C THR A 13 -8.87 17.53 -6.91
N ARG A 14 -10.10 17.01 -6.87
CA ARG A 14 -10.43 15.71 -7.48
C ARG A 14 -10.33 15.76 -9.00
N ALA A 15 -10.78 16.83 -9.63
CA ALA A 15 -10.66 17.00 -11.08
C ALA A 15 -9.18 17.08 -11.52
N VAL A 16 -8.37 17.92 -10.84
CA VAL A 16 -6.93 18.08 -11.11
C VAL A 16 -6.12 16.83 -10.77
N GLY A 17 -6.63 15.99 -9.85
CA GLY A 17 -6.01 14.73 -9.45
C GLY A 17 -6.24 13.55 -10.39
N THR A 18 -6.89 13.75 -11.54
CA THR A 18 -7.07 12.73 -12.59
C THR A 18 -6.06 12.87 -13.73
N MET A 19 -5.71 11.77 -14.41
CA MET A 19 -4.83 11.81 -15.61
C MET A 19 -5.34 12.76 -16.70
N TRP A 20 -6.66 12.98 -16.80
CA TRP A 20 -7.27 13.92 -17.73
C TRP A 20 -6.82 15.36 -17.54
N ALA A 21 -6.57 15.79 -16.29
CA ALA A 21 -6.06 17.12 -16.03
C ALA A 21 -4.65 17.32 -16.60
N ALA A 22 -3.78 16.30 -16.48
CA ALA A 22 -2.44 16.36 -17.09
C ALA A 22 -2.52 16.56 -18.61
N TYR A 23 -3.42 15.84 -19.29
CA TYR A 23 -3.63 16.04 -20.73
C TYR A 23 -4.14 17.45 -21.06
N LEU A 24 -5.08 18.00 -20.27
CA LEU A 24 -5.59 19.35 -20.48
C LEU A 24 -4.50 20.41 -20.32
N PHE A 25 -3.67 20.32 -19.27
CA PHE A 25 -2.57 21.26 -19.06
C PHE A 25 -1.50 21.17 -20.15
N VAL A 26 -1.22 19.98 -20.67
CA VAL A 26 -0.34 19.81 -21.84
C VAL A 26 -0.94 20.48 -23.08
N LEU A 27 -2.25 20.32 -23.33
CA LEU A 27 -2.94 20.99 -24.43
C LEU A 27 -2.88 22.52 -24.31
N ILE A 28 -3.10 23.06 -23.11
CA ILE A 28 -2.99 24.50 -22.84
C ILE A 28 -1.54 24.97 -23.06
N ALA A 29 -0.56 24.19 -22.59
CA ALA A 29 0.85 24.53 -22.76
C ALA A 29 1.26 24.53 -24.24
N LEU A 30 0.70 23.63 -25.06
CA LEU A 30 0.92 23.60 -26.52
C LEU A 30 0.44 24.86 -27.24
N VAL A 31 -0.55 25.59 -26.72
CA VAL A 31 -1.00 26.87 -27.30
C VAL A 31 0.11 27.92 -27.32
N SER A 32 1.06 27.86 -26.38
CA SER A 32 2.19 28.80 -26.32
C SER A 32 3.46 28.31 -27.05
N LEU A 33 3.43 27.10 -27.61
CA LEU A 33 4.51 26.53 -28.43
C LEU A 33 4.84 27.33 -29.69
N PRO A 34 3.88 27.91 -30.44
CA PRO A 34 4.19 28.72 -31.63
C PRO A 34 5.07 29.94 -31.32
N GLN A 35 4.87 30.56 -30.15
CA GLN A 35 5.66 31.72 -29.72
C GLN A 35 7.10 31.32 -29.39
N ALA A 36 7.29 30.19 -28.71
CA ALA A 36 8.61 29.65 -28.42
C ALA A 36 9.35 29.18 -29.68
N LEU A 37 8.63 28.59 -30.63
CA LEU A 37 9.20 28.18 -31.92
C LEU A 37 9.65 29.40 -32.73
N HIS A 38 8.86 30.49 -32.73
CA HIS A 38 9.24 31.74 -33.37
C HIS A 38 10.52 32.33 -32.75
N ALA A 39 10.67 32.30 -31.42
CA ALA A 39 11.89 32.73 -30.74
C ALA A 39 13.11 31.87 -31.14
N PHE A 40 12.93 30.54 -31.26
CA PHE A 40 13.98 29.63 -31.74
C PHE A 40 14.44 29.94 -33.17
N VAL A 41 13.49 30.18 -34.09
CA VAL A 41 13.79 30.47 -35.50
C VAL A 41 14.47 31.84 -35.66
N THR A 42 14.18 32.79 -34.77
CA THR A 42 14.76 34.15 -34.80
C THR A 42 16.18 34.19 -34.18
N GLY A 43 16.70 33.07 -33.67
CA GLY A 43 18.05 32.96 -33.11
C GLY A 43 18.15 33.23 -31.60
N ASP A 44 17.03 33.41 -30.91
CA ASP A 44 16.98 33.58 -29.45
C ASP A 44 16.69 32.23 -28.76
N THR A 45 17.65 31.32 -28.90
CA THR A 45 17.60 29.97 -28.33
C THR A 45 17.37 29.98 -26.81
N TYR A 46 17.86 31.01 -26.12
CA TYR A 46 17.70 31.15 -24.68
C TYR A 46 16.22 31.33 -24.30
N VAL A 47 15.49 32.20 -24.99
CA VAL A 47 14.07 32.43 -24.73
C VAL A 47 13.24 31.17 -24.97
N GLY A 48 13.54 30.41 -26.03
CA GLY A 48 12.84 29.16 -26.32
C GLY A 48 13.05 28.08 -25.25
N ILE A 49 14.29 27.89 -24.80
CA ILE A 49 14.62 26.93 -23.72
C ILE A 49 14.03 27.39 -22.38
N SER A 50 14.11 28.70 -22.08
CA SER A 50 13.55 29.28 -20.85
C SER A 50 12.03 29.06 -20.78
N TRP A 51 11.29 29.33 -21.87
CA TRP A 51 9.85 29.05 -21.92
C TRP A 51 9.55 27.55 -21.75
N LEU A 52 10.32 26.66 -22.38
CA LEU A 52 10.11 25.22 -22.27
C LEU A 52 10.33 24.75 -20.82
N SER A 53 11.46 25.12 -20.22
CA SER A 53 11.84 24.70 -18.86
C SER A 53 10.96 25.29 -17.76
N GLN A 54 10.47 26.51 -17.95
CA GLN A 54 9.71 27.22 -16.93
C GLN A 54 8.21 27.18 -17.25
N SER A 55 7.75 27.83 -18.32
CA SER A 55 6.31 27.95 -18.59
C SER A 55 5.65 26.62 -18.94
N PHE A 56 6.29 25.77 -19.74
CA PHE A 56 5.73 24.46 -20.12
C PHE A 56 5.94 23.43 -19.01
N LEU A 57 7.20 23.14 -18.67
CA LEU A 57 7.52 22.07 -17.71
C LEU A 57 6.87 22.34 -16.36
N GLN A 58 6.90 23.57 -15.84
CA GLN A 58 6.35 23.86 -14.50
C GLN A 58 4.82 23.78 -14.45
N LEU A 59 4.13 24.26 -15.49
CA LEU A 59 2.66 24.18 -15.58
C LEU A 59 2.19 22.72 -15.63
N VAL A 60 2.92 21.87 -16.35
CA VAL A 60 2.61 20.45 -16.53
C VAL A 60 3.06 19.60 -15.34
N LEU A 61 4.16 19.97 -14.67
CA LEU A 61 4.71 19.24 -13.53
C LEU A 61 3.72 19.15 -12.35
N LEU A 62 3.03 20.24 -12.01
CA LEU A 62 2.15 20.27 -10.84
C LEU A 62 1.01 19.23 -10.93
N PRO A 63 0.17 19.19 -12.00
CA PRO A 63 -0.84 18.15 -12.17
C PRO A 63 -0.26 16.74 -12.23
N ILE A 64 0.85 16.52 -12.94
CA ILE A 64 1.48 15.20 -13.08
C ILE A 64 1.93 14.67 -11.71
N ILE A 65 2.54 15.52 -10.88
CA ILE A 65 2.93 15.15 -9.52
C ILE A 65 1.70 14.73 -8.72
N ILE A 66 0.63 15.54 -8.73
CA ILE A 66 -0.60 15.25 -7.97
C ILE A 66 -1.21 13.91 -8.40
N VAL A 67 -1.31 13.67 -9.71
CA VAL A 67 -1.84 12.40 -10.24
C VAL A 67 -0.93 11.23 -9.88
N GLY A 68 0.40 11.41 -9.98
CA GLY A 68 1.38 10.39 -9.59
C GLY A 68 1.24 10.00 -8.13
N GLN A 69 1.11 10.98 -7.23
CA GLN A 69 0.86 10.74 -5.81
C GLN A 69 -0.47 10.00 -5.59
N ASN A 70 -1.55 10.39 -6.27
CA ASN A 70 -2.85 9.71 -6.15
C ASN A 70 -2.79 8.24 -6.58
N VAL A 71 -2.08 7.91 -7.66
CA VAL A 71 -1.91 6.52 -8.12
C VAL A 71 -1.08 5.71 -7.11
N ILE A 72 0.00 6.30 -6.59
CA ILE A 72 0.82 5.66 -5.56
C ILE A 72 -0.02 5.39 -4.31
N SER A 73 -0.76 6.38 -3.81
CA SER A 73 -1.63 6.23 -2.63
C SER A 73 -2.68 5.15 -2.84
N ALA A 74 -3.38 5.13 -3.98
CA ALA A 74 -4.36 4.07 -4.28
C ALA A 74 -3.72 2.67 -4.29
N SER A 75 -2.49 2.55 -4.79
CA SER A 75 -1.75 1.28 -4.76
C SER A 75 -1.27 0.91 -3.35
N GLN A 76 -0.95 1.88 -2.50
CA GLN A 76 -0.60 1.67 -1.10
C GLN A 76 -1.80 1.24 -0.28
N ASP A 77 -2.97 1.85 -0.49
CA ASP A 77 -4.21 1.46 0.18
C ASP A 77 -4.59 0.02 -0.15
N ALA A 78 -4.52 -0.36 -1.43
CA ALA A 78 -4.76 -1.74 -1.87
C ALA A 78 -3.77 -2.74 -1.25
N ARG A 79 -2.50 -2.35 -1.11
CA ARG A 79 -1.48 -3.16 -0.42
C ARG A 79 -1.74 -3.26 1.08
N ALA A 80 -2.12 -2.16 1.72
CA ALA A 80 -2.42 -2.14 3.15
C ALA A 80 -3.60 -3.05 3.50
N GLU A 81 -4.63 -3.09 2.66
CA GLU A 81 -5.74 -4.02 2.81
C GLU A 81 -5.30 -5.49 2.67
N ALA A 82 -4.51 -5.80 1.64
CA ALA A 82 -3.96 -7.15 1.45
C ALA A 82 -3.04 -7.59 2.61
N ASP A 83 -2.20 -6.68 3.11
CA ASP A 83 -1.32 -6.91 4.25
C ASP A 83 -2.14 -7.13 5.53
N HIS A 84 -3.21 -6.37 5.74
CA HIS A 84 -4.09 -6.55 6.90
C HIS A 84 -4.74 -7.94 6.93
N ILE A 85 -5.24 -8.42 5.79
CA ILE A 85 -5.80 -9.78 5.65
C ILE A 85 -4.72 -10.83 5.93
N THR A 86 -3.52 -10.62 5.37
CA THR A 86 -2.38 -11.53 5.55
C THR A 86 -1.97 -11.61 7.02
N LEU A 87 -1.82 -10.48 7.69
CA LEU A 87 -1.46 -10.40 9.11
C LEU A 87 -2.50 -11.07 10.00
N THR A 88 -3.78 -10.85 9.72
CA THR A 88 -4.88 -11.51 10.45
C THR A 88 -4.84 -13.03 10.26
N THR A 89 -4.58 -13.49 9.04
CA THR A 89 -4.46 -14.92 8.73
C THR A 89 -3.25 -15.54 9.42
N LEU A 90 -2.08 -14.88 9.38
CA LEU A 90 -0.88 -15.31 10.07
C LEU A 90 -1.08 -15.37 11.59
N HIS A 91 -1.82 -14.41 12.17
CA HIS A 91 -2.15 -14.43 13.59
C HIS A 91 -3.02 -15.65 13.94
N ALA A 92 -4.06 -15.93 13.16
CA ALA A 92 -4.91 -17.10 13.36
C ALA A 92 -4.12 -18.42 13.27
N ILE A 93 -3.21 -18.54 12.31
CA ILE A 93 -2.32 -19.71 12.17
C ILE A 93 -1.41 -19.85 13.40
N ASN A 94 -0.81 -18.77 13.91
CA ASN A 94 0.03 -18.82 15.11
C ASN A 94 -0.77 -19.30 16.34
N VAL A 95 -2.01 -18.81 16.51
CA VAL A 95 -2.89 -19.25 17.60
C VAL A 95 -3.18 -20.75 17.50
N GLN A 96 -3.51 -21.24 16.30
CA GLN A 96 -3.73 -22.67 16.07
C GLN A 96 -2.49 -23.52 16.34
N GLN A 97 -1.30 -23.06 15.94
CA GLN A 97 -0.05 -23.76 16.23
C GLN A 97 0.21 -23.86 17.75
N LEU A 98 -0.03 -22.77 18.50
CA LEU A 98 0.10 -22.79 19.95
C LEU A 98 -0.86 -23.79 20.61
N GLU A 99 -2.09 -23.89 20.11
CA GLU A 99 -3.07 -24.86 20.59
C GLU A 99 -2.66 -26.30 20.27
N MET A 100 -2.17 -26.56 19.06
CA MET A 100 -1.63 -27.87 18.66
C MET A 100 -0.47 -28.29 19.55
N LEU A 101 0.44 -27.38 19.90
CA LEU A 101 1.55 -27.65 20.82
C LEU A 101 1.06 -28.01 22.24
N LYS A 102 -0.02 -27.36 22.72
CA LYS A 102 -0.65 -27.72 24.00
C LYS A 102 -1.25 -29.13 23.93
N GLN A 103 -1.99 -29.44 22.88
CA GLN A 103 -2.60 -30.76 22.69
C GLN A 103 -1.55 -31.87 22.60
N GLN A 104 -0.43 -31.64 21.89
CA GLN A 104 0.67 -32.60 21.83
C GLN A 104 1.29 -32.88 23.21
N ARG A 105 1.47 -31.85 24.04
CA ARG A 105 1.95 -32.02 25.42
C ARG A 105 1.00 -32.87 26.25
N GLU A 106 -0.30 -32.60 26.17
CA GLU A 106 -1.30 -33.40 26.90
C GLU A 106 -1.32 -34.86 26.45
N MET A 107 -1.21 -35.10 25.13
CA MET A 107 -1.14 -36.46 24.59
C MET A 107 0.09 -37.21 25.09
N LEU A 108 1.27 -36.56 25.10
CA LEU A 108 2.50 -37.13 25.65
C LEU A 108 2.38 -37.42 27.16
N GLN A 109 1.73 -36.55 27.92
CA GLN A 109 1.48 -36.78 29.35
C GLN A 109 0.55 -37.97 29.59
N ARG A 110 -0.52 -38.11 28.79
CA ARG A 110 -1.41 -39.27 28.86
C ARG A 110 -0.68 -40.58 28.55
N GLN A 111 0.16 -40.57 27.51
CA GLN A 111 0.99 -41.74 27.17
C GLN A 111 1.91 -42.13 28.33
N ARG A 112 2.60 -41.17 28.95
CA ARG A 112 3.44 -41.42 30.13
C ARG A 112 2.63 -41.97 31.30
N ALA A 113 1.47 -41.39 31.60
CA ALA A 113 0.62 -41.87 32.68
C ALA A 113 0.13 -43.32 32.47
N ILE A 114 -0.22 -43.68 31.22
CA ILE A 114 -0.60 -45.07 30.88
C ILE A 114 0.59 -46.01 31.08
N LEU A 115 1.79 -45.62 30.64
CA LEU A 115 3.00 -46.42 30.84
C LEU A 115 3.32 -46.63 32.33
N ASP A 116 3.22 -45.58 33.15
CA ASP A 116 3.40 -45.66 34.62
C ASP A 116 2.38 -46.61 35.28
N LEU A 117 1.12 -46.60 34.82
CA LEU A 117 0.09 -47.50 35.33
C LEU A 117 0.38 -48.96 34.95
N LEU A 118 0.82 -49.19 33.71
CA LEU A 118 1.23 -50.52 33.26
C LEU A 118 2.43 -51.02 34.06
N GLU A 119 3.45 -50.18 34.28
CA GLU A 119 4.62 -50.51 35.09
C GLU A 119 4.24 -50.88 36.53
N LYS A 120 3.38 -50.08 37.18
CA LYS A 120 2.87 -50.39 38.53
C LYS A 120 2.06 -51.68 38.60
N SER A 121 1.27 -51.99 37.56
CA SER A 121 0.50 -53.23 37.49
C SER A 121 1.36 -54.47 37.23
N ASN A 122 2.53 -54.28 36.60
CA ASN A 122 3.49 -55.33 36.25
C ASN A 122 4.54 -55.56 37.36
N LEU A 123 4.53 -54.76 38.44
CA LEU A 123 5.30 -55.08 39.64
C LEU A 123 4.72 -56.36 40.27
N PRO A 124 5.53 -57.40 40.52
CA PRO A 124 5.05 -58.64 41.10
C PRO A 124 4.34 -58.33 42.42
N ARG A 125 3.09 -58.77 42.55
CA ARG A 125 2.40 -58.89 43.84
C ARG A 125 3.26 -59.82 44.69
N LYS A 126 4.23 -59.26 45.41
CA LYS A 126 4.94 -59.96 46.47
C LYS A 126 3.87 -60.21 47.53
N SER A 127 3.28 -61.39 47.45
CA SER A 127 2.57 -62.02 48.56
C SER A 127 3.48 -61.90 49.77
N GLY A 128 3.06 -61.11 50.73
CA GLY A 128 3.60 -61.20 52.07
C GLY A 128 2.44 -61.31 53.04
N PRO A 129 2.73 -61.65 54.30
CA PRO A 129 3.77 -62.56 54.79
C PRO A 129 3.37 -64.04 54.70
#